data_AF-A0A818HMC6-F1
#
_entry.id   AF-A0A818HMC6-F1
#
_cell.length_a   1.000
_cell.length_b   1.000
_cell.length_c   1.000
_cell.angle_alpha   90.00
_cell.angle_beta   90.00
_cell.angle_gamma   90.00
#
_symmetry.space_group_name_H-M   'P 1'
#
loop_
_entity.id
_entity.type
_entity.pdbx_description
1 polymer ?
#
loop_
_entity_poly.entity_id
_entity_poly.type
_entity_poly.pdbx_seq_one_letter_code
_entity_poly.pdbx_strand_id
1 'polypeptide(L)'
;MGYQADLSCPYIYNRIGVQIHEPVAGVAIGLVSKCVDDGTVTDYRILTDILGIEDYMGDTDFKVAGTRNSITALQADIKHMEGSGNLYLNICFQGIRML
;
A
#
# COMPACT_ATOMS: atom_id res chain seq x y z
N MET A 1 6.01 -12.26 -14.60
CA MET A 1 4.56 -12.08 -14.41
C MET A 1 4.42 -10.71 -13.77
N GLY A 2 4.05 -9.71 -14.57
CA GLY A 2 4.07 -8.31 -14.15
C GLY A 2 2.81 -7.98 -13.35
N TYR A 3 2.99 -7.39 -12.17
CA TYR A 3 1.91 -6.89 -11.32
C TYR A 3 1.19 -5.76 -12.06
N GLN A 4 -0.10 -5.95 -12.31
CA GLN A 4 -0.94 -5.01 -13.02
C GLN A 4 -1.69 -4.21 -11.98
N ALA A 5 -1.17 -3.03 -11.62
CA ALA A 5 -1.95 -2.05 -10.87
C ALA A 5 -3.30 -1.85 -11.58
N ASP A 6 -4.38 -1.69 -10.83
CA ASP A 6 -5.74 -1.61 -11.39
C ASP A 6 -5.91 -0.36 -12.28
N LEU A 7 -5.68 -0.53 -13.59
CA LEU A 7 -5.79 0.51 -14.61
C LEU A 7 -7.20 0.60 -15.22
N SER A 8 -8.17 -0.16 -14.70
CA SER A 8 -9.52 -0.23 -15.27
C SER A 8 -10.23 1.14 -15.25
N CYS A 9 -10.07 1.87 -14.16
CA CYS A 9 -10.71 3.14 -13.89
C CYS A 9 -10.33 4.26 -14.88
N PRO A 10 -9.03 4.60 -15.11
CA PRO A 10 -8.67 5.65 -16.07
C PRO A 10 -9.05 5.33 -17.52
N TYR A 11 -9.07 4.05 -17.90
CA TYR A 11 -9.47 3.64 -19.24
C TYR A 11 -10.96 3.88 -19.53
N ILE A 12 -11.82 3.61 -18.54
CA ILE A 12 -13.27 3.80 -18.67
C ILE A 12 -13.61 5.29 -18.77
N TYR A 13 -13.01 6.14 -17.94
CA TYR A 13 -13.26 7.58 -17.96
C TYR A 13 -12.94 8.22 -19.32
N ASN A 14 -11.83 7.80 -19.94
CA ASN A 14 -11.47 8.26 -21.28
C ASN A 14 -12.51 7.84 -22.33
N ARG A 15 -13.11 6.65 -22.19
CA ARG A 15 -14.18 6.17 -23.09
C ARG A 15 -15.51 6.92 -22.95
N ILE A 16 -15.81 7.49 -21.78
CA ILE A 16 -17.05 8.25 -21.56
C ILE A 16 -16.86 9.77 -21.68
N GLY A 17 -15.69 10.22 -22.17
CA GLY A 17 -15.42 11.63 -22.44
C GLY A 17 -15.05 12.45 -21.20
N VAL A 18 -14.76 11.80 -20.07
CA VAL A 18 -14.22 12.46 -18.88
C VAL A 18 -12.72 12.64 -19.08
N GLN A 19 -12.27 13.89 -19.22
CA GLN A 19 -10.86 14.21 -19.38
C GLN A 19 -10.11 13.97 -18.07
N ILE A 20 -9.20 13.00 -18.09
CA ILE A 20 -8.25 12.75 -17.00
C ILE A 20 -6.95 13.48 -17.32
N HIS A 21 -6.48 14.32 -16.39
CA HIS A 21 -5.22 15.04 -16.52
C HIS A 21 -3.99 14.11 -16.52
N GLU A 22 -3.95 13.16 -15.60
CA GLU A 22 -2.89 12.14 -15.50
C GLU A 22 -3.48 10.80 -15.01
N PRO A 23 -3.03 9.65 -15.55
CA PRO A 23 -3.50 8.36 -15.07
C PRO A 23 -3.08 8.15 -13.62
N VAL A 24 -4.05 7.77 -12.79
CA VAL A 24 -3.85 7.41 -11.39
C VAL A 24 -3.89 5.89 -11.28
N ALA A 25 -2.96 5.32 -10.53
CA ALA A 25 -2.93 3.92 -10.14
C ALA A 25 -2.83 3.82 -8.61
N GLY A 26 -3.29 2.70 -8.05
CA GLY A 26 -3.16 2.43 -6.62
C GLY A 26 -2.63 1.02 -6.36
N VAL A 27 -2.04 0.85 -5.17
CA VAL A 27 -1.54 -0.43 -4.67
C VAL A 27 -1.90 -0.58 -3.19
N ALA A 28 -2.24 -1.80 -2.79
CA ALA A 28 -2.38 -2.19 -1.40
C ALA A 28 -1.07 -2.80 -0.91
N ILE A 29 -0.62 -2.39 0.26
CA ILE A 29 0.66 -2.76 0.85
C ILE A 29 0.39 -3.29 2.24
N GLY A 30 0.86 -4.50 2.51
CA GLY A 30 0.75 -5.13 3.81
C GLY A 30 2.09 -5.20 4.51
N LEU A 31 2.01 -5.36 5.83
CA LEU A 31 3.15 -5.62 6.69
C LEU A 31 2.90 -6.90 7.47
N VAL A 32 3.91 -7.76 7.49
CA VAL A 32 4.00 -8.87 8.45
C VAL A 32 5.27 -8.67 9.25
N SER A 33 5.13 -8.48 10.55
CA SER A 33 6.23 -8.25 11.48
C SER A 33 6.35 -9.42 12.47
N LYS A 34 7.57 -9.67 12.93
CA LYS A 34 7.86 -10.64 13.98
C LYS A 34 8.50 -9.94 15.16
N CYS A 35 7.80 -9.93 16.28
CA CYS A 35 8.25 -9.30 17.52
C CYS A 35 8.76 -10.33 18.53
N VAL A 36 9.67 -9.90 19.40
CA VAL A 36 9.95 -10.55 20.68
C VAL A 36 9.07 -9.94 21.77
N ASP A 37 8.92 -10.64 22.90
CA ASP A 37 8.00 -10.31 24.01
C ASP A 37 8.15 -8.87 24.57
N ASP A 38 9.25 -8.16 24.27
CA ASP A 38 9.50 -6.78 24.67
C ASP A 38 8.97 -5.72 23.67
N GLY A 39 8.30 -6.13 22.59
CA GLY A 39 7.79 -5.25 21.54
C GLY A 39 8.84 -4.80 20.52
N THR A 40 10.03 -5.42 20.52
CA THR A 40 11.06 -5.17 19.52
C THR A 40 10.81 -5.99 18.27
N VAL A 41 10.68 -5.31 17.13
CA VAL A 41 10.56 -5.96 15.81
C VAL A 41 11.92 -6.57 15.43
N THR A 42 11.96 -7.89 15.28
CA THR A 42 13.16 -8.65 14.92
C THR A 42 13.29 -8.88 13.42
N ASP A 43 12.16 -9.06 12.73
CA ASP A 43 12.08 -9.20 11.28
C ASP A 43 10.75 -8.61 10.81
N TYR A 44 10.72 -8.14 9.57
CA TYR A 44 9.50 -7.69 8.92
C TYR A 44 9.56 -7.90 7.42
N ARG A 45 8.40 -8.13 6.81
CA ARG A 45 8.23 -8.29 5.38
C ARG A 45 7.13 -7.36 4.88
N ILE A 46 7.47 -6.63 3.81
CA ILE A 46 6.54 -5.78 3.08
C ILE A 46 5.94 -6.64 1.97
N LEU A 47 4.62 -6.67 1.91
CA LEU A 47 3.86 -7.36 0.87
C LEU A 47 3.23 -6.30 -0.04
N THR A 48 3.43 -6.42 -1.35
CA THR A 48 2.80 -5.55 -2.35
C THR A 48 1.65 -6.27 -3.01
N ASP A 49 0.56 -5.56 -3.28
CA ASP A 49 -0.67 -6.10 -3.88
C ASP A 49 -1.28 -7.23 -3.04
N ILE A 50 -1.53 -6.94 -1.76
CA ILE A 50 -2.00 -7.93 -0.79
C ILE A 50 -3.38 -8.49 -1.15
N LEU A 51 -3.52 -9.80 -1.02
CA LEU A 51 -4.79 -10.51 -1.09
C LEU A 51 -5.59 -10.30 0.20
N GLY A 52 -6.91 -10.49 0.14
CA GLY A 52 -7.78 -10.33 1.33
C GLY A 52 -7.41 -11.22 2.52
N ILE A 53 -6.79 -12.39 2.28
CA ILE A 53 -6.29 -13.24 3.37
C ILE A 53 -5.00 -12.68 4.00
N GLU A 54 -4.14 -12.07 3.20
CA GLU A 54 -2.90 -11.42 3.66
C GLU A 54 -3.23 -10.13 4.40
N ASP A 55 -4.26 -9.40 3.98
CA ASP A 55 -4.83 -8.26 4.70
C ASP A 55 -5.44 -8.66 6.05
N TYR A 56 -6.17 -9.78 6.10
CA TYR A 56 -6.76 -10.28 7.35
C TYR A 56 -5.71 -10.75 8.36
N MET A 57 -4.65 -11.42 7.88
CA MET A 57 -3.60 -11.97 8.73
C MET A 57 -2.45 -10.99 9.00
N GLY A 58 -2.33 -9.92 8.23
CA GLY A 58 -1.26 -8.93 8.34
C GLY A 58 -1.50 -7.88 9.42
N ASP A 59 -0.44 -7.15 9.74
CA ASP A 59 -0.43 -6.14 10.80
C ASP A 59 -0.96 -4.78 10.32
N THR A 60 -0.98 -4.55 9.01
CA THR A 60 -1.29 -3.24 8.42
C THR A 60 -1.94 -3.41 7.05
N ASP A 61 -2.95 -2.58 6.78
CA ASP A 61 -3.55 -2.35 5.47
C ASP A 61 -3.22 -0.94 5.01
N PHE A 62 -2.21 -0.82 4.15
CA PHE A 62 -1.75 0.46 3.63
C PHE A 62 -2.10 0.60 2.16
N LYS A 63 -3.04 1.48 1.84
CA LYS A 63 -3.46 1.75 0.46
C LYS A 63 -2.96 3.11 0.03
N VAL A 64 -2.29 3.15 -1.11
CA VAL A 64 -1.80 4.39 -1.71
C VAL A 64 -2.22 4.46 -3.16
N ALA A 65 -2.63 5.64 -3.61
CA ALA A 65 -2.91 5.93 -5.00
C ALA A 65 -2.25 7.24 -5.42
N GLY A 66 -1.76 7.28 -6.66
CA GLY A 66 -1.06 8.43 -7.20
C GLY A 66 -0.85 8.35 -8.70
N THR A 67 -0.35 9.46 -9.23
CA THR A 67 0.23 9.54 -10.57
C THR A 67 1.75 9.34 -10.46
N ARG A 68 2.45 9.25 -11.60
CA ARG A 68 3.92 9.18 -11.61
C ARG A 68 4.59 10.37 -10.89
N ASN A 69 3.89 11.50 -10.79
CA ASN A 69 4.45 12.75 -10.29
C ASN A 69 4.00 13.09 -8.87
N SER A 70 2.91 12.49 -8.38
CA SER A 70 2.30 12.89 -7.11
C SER A 70 1.41 11.82 -6.50
N ILE A 71 1.29 11.82 -5.18
CA ILE A 71 0.33 11.00 -4.45
C ILE A 71 -1.01 11.74 -4.43
N THR A 72 -2.09 11.06 -4.80
CA THR A 72 -3.43 11.63 -4.83
C THR A 72 -4.29 11.17 -3.66
N ALA A 73 -4.06 9.96 -3.13
CA ALA A 73 -4.76 9.44 -1.97
C ALA A 73 -3.88 8.48 -1.18
N LEU A 74 -4.07 8.47 0.15
CA LEU A 74 -3.39 7.57 1.07
C LEU A 74 -4.37 7.19 2.16
N GLN A 75 -4.43 5.90 2.47
CA GLN A 75 -5.18 5.35 3.58
C GLN A 75 -4.25 4.38 4.32
N ALA A 76 -4.06 4.64 5.61
CA ALA A 76 -3.27 3.78 6.49
C ALA A 76 -4.17 3.25 7.59
N ASP A 77 -4.36 1.94 7.62
CA ASP A 77 -5.07 1.24 8.70
C ASP A 77 -4.10 0.28 9.39
N ILE A 78 -3.82 0.55 10.67
CA ILE A 78 -2.88 -0.22 11.48
C ILE A 78 -3.71 -1.11 12.40
N LYS A 79 -3.67 -2.42 12.13
CA LYS A 79 -4.50 -3.41 12.84
C LYS A 79 -3.83 -3.87 14.13
N HIS A 80 -2.54 -4.17 14.07
CA HIS A 80 -1.74 -4.60 15.21
C HIS A 80 -0.51 -3.70 15.36
N MET A 81 -0.37 -3.06 16.53
CA MET A 81 0.82 -2.31 16.89
C MET A 81 1.66 -3.13 17.87
N GLU A 82 2.49 -4.03 17.32
CA GLU A 82 3.49 -4.76 18.11
C GLU A 82 4.90 -4.17 17.95
N GLY A 83 5.04 -3.01 17.31
CA GLY A 83 6.32 -2.33 17.09
C GLY A 83 6.28 -0.80 17.23
N SER A 84 7.45 -0.17 17.14
CA SER A 84 7.58 1.30 17.18
C SER A 84 6.88 1.94 15.97
N GLY A 85 6.02 2.93 16.21
CA GLY A 85 5.27 3.67 15.16
C GLY A 85 6.15 4.24 14.03
N ASN A 86 7.44 4.48 14.28
CA ASN A 86 8.40 4.92 13.27
C ASN A 86 8.68 3.86 12.19
N LEU A 87 8.58 2.57 12.51
CA LEU A 87 8.78 1.50 11.53
C LEU A 87 7.67 1.51 10.47
N TYR A 88 6.42 1.62 10.90
CA TYR A 88 5.23 1.67 10.04
C TYR A 88 5.28 2.87 9.08
N LEU A 89 5.70 4.04 9.57
CA LEU A 89 5.90 5.22 8.73
C LEU A 89 6.99 5.02 7.67
N ASN A 90 8.13 4.41 8.03
CA ASN A 90 9.20 4.13 7.07
C ASN A 90 8.75 3.15 5.98
N ILE A 91 7.96 2.14 6.34
CA ILE A 91 7.39 1.17 5.40
C ILE A 91 6.40 1.84 4.45
N CYS A 92 5.54 2.72 4.98
CA CYS A 92 4.65 3.57 4.19
C CYS A 92 5.44 4.39 3.14
N PHE A 93 6.54 5.03 3.54
CA PHE A 93 7.41 5.73 2.59
C PHE A 93 8.15 4.82 1.60
N GLN A 94 8.51 3.60 2.01
CA GLN A 94 9.10 2.60 1.10
C GLN A 94 8.09 2.14 0.05
N GLY A 95 6.84 1.92 0.47
CA GLY A 95 5.73 1.56 -0.41
C GLY A 95 5.42 2.63 -1.45
N ILE A 96 5.42 3.90 -1.05
CA ILE A 96 5.28 5.04 -1.96
C ILE A 96 6.39 5.06 -3.02
N ARG A 97 7.62 4.70 -2.67
CA ARG A 97 8.76 4.66 -3.62
C ARG A 97 8.69 3.52 -4.63
N MET A 98 7.80 2.54 -4.43
CA MET A 98 7.62 1.41 -5.34
C MET A 98 6.62 1.71 -6.48
N LEU A 99 5.89 2.83 -6.38
CA LEU A 99 5.01 3.38 -7.42
C LEU A 99 5.77 4.33 -8.37
#